data_AF-A0A3B9ZRQ1-F1
#
_entry.id   AF-A0A3B9ZRQ1-F1
#
_cell.length_a   1.000
_cell.length_b   1.000
_cell.length_c   1.000
_cell.angle_alpha   90.00
_cell.angle_beta   90.00
_cell.angle_gamma   90.00
#
_symmetry.space_group_name_H-M   'P 1'
#
loop_
_entity.id
_entity.type
_entity.pdbx_description
1 polymer ?
#
loop_
_entity_poly.entity_id
_entity_poly.type
_entity_poly.pdbx_seq_one_letter_code
_entity_poly.pdbx_strand_id
1 'polypeptide(L)' 'MGMFDDLFESGYGELQVEGVDYTMTKEGYRVMTEFYLVKRGYCCSNGCKNCPYSPKAVKGNRRLRADVENKYKL' A
#
# COMPACT_ATOMS: atom_id res chain seq x y z
N MET A 1 2.12 24.30 -31.90
CA MET A 1 1.26 24.75 -30.80
C MET A 1 0.11 23.76 -30.70
N GLY A 2 0.36 22.61 -30.06
CA GLY A 2 -0.63 21.53 -29.93
C GLY A 2 -1.43 21.72 -28.65
N MET A 3 -2.75 21.66 -28.77
CA MET A 3 -3.74 21.85 -27.69
C MET A 3 -3.79 20.66 -26.70
N PHE A 4 -2.64 20.04 -26.40
CA PHE A 4 -2.55 18.82 -25.59
C PHE A 4 -1.44 18.84 -24.53
N ASP A 5 -0.59 19.88 -24.48
CA ASP A 5 0.50 19.95 -23.50
C ASP A 5 0.02 20.33 -22.08
N ASP A 6 -1.13 21.00 -21.92
CA ASP A 6 -1.68 21.41 -20.61
C ASP A 6 -2.60 20.36 -19.95
N LEU A 7 -2.87 19.22 -20.62
CA LEU A 7 -3.73 18.15 -20.06
C LEU A 7 -2.96 17.12 -19.22
N PHE A 8 -1.63 17.27 -19.11
CA PHE A 8 -0.74 16.38 -18.37
C PHE A 8 -0.08 17.04 -17.15
N GLU A 9 -0.57 18.20 -16.70
CA GLU A 9 0.15 19.01 -15.70
C GLU A 9 -0.04 18.57 -14.23
N SER A 10 -0.91 17.60 -13.95
CA SER A 10 -1.02 17.02 -12.60
C SER A 10 -0.82 15.51 -12.63
N GLY A 11 0.45 15.13 -12.45
CA GLY A 11 0.98 13.77 -12.51
C GLY A 11 0.16 12.72 -11.76
N TYR A 12 -0.21 11.68 -12.48
CA TYR A 12 -0.88 10.46 -12.02
C TYR A 12 -0.03 9.58 -11.06
N GLY A 13 0.96 10.11 -10.35
CA GLY A 13 2.02 9.30 -9.72
C GLY A 13 2.36 9.53 -8.25
N GLU A 14 2.02 10.68 -7.65
CA GLU A 14 2.66 11.09 -6.38
C GLU A 14 1.69 11.16 -5.19
N LEU A 15 1.21 10.01 -4.72
CA LEU A 15 0.48 9.91 -3.44
C LEU A 15 1.04 8.82 -2.51
N GLN A 16 2.29 8.43 -2.71
CA GLN A 16 2.98 7.52 -1.80
C GLN A 16 4.07 8.30 -1.06
N VAL A 17 3.91 8.45 0.26
CA VAL A 17 4.86 9.18 1.09
C VAL A 17 5.89 8.20 1.65
N GLU A 18 7.17 8.47 1.42
CA GLU A 18 8.27 7.70 2.00
C GLU A 18 8.21 7.77 3.54
N GLY A 19 8.32 6.61 4.20
CA GLY A 19 8.18 6.47 5.65
C GLY A 19 6.75 6.21 6.13
N VAL A 20 5.73 6.52 5.32
CA VAL A 20 4.32 6.22 5.62
C VAL A 20 3.83 5.04 4.79
N ASP A 21 3.85 5.14 3.47
CA ASP A 21 3.31 4.13 2.56
C ASP A 21 4.36 3.05 2.21
N TYR A 22 5.63 3.45 2.06
CA TYR A 22 6.73 2.51 1.81
C TYR A 22 8.03 3.01 2.45
N THR A 23 8.95 2.09 2.69
CA THR A 23 10.34 2.38 3.08
C THR A 23 11.29 1.88 2.01
N MET A 24 12.38 2.62 1.75
CA MET A 24 13.45 2.14 0.88
C MET A 24 14.49 1.38 1.70
N THR A 25 14.84 0.18 1.26
CA THR A 25 15.98 -0.56 1.83
C THR A 25 17.29 0.03 1.31
N LYS A 26 18.39 -0.24 2.01
CA LYS A 26 19.75 0.17 1.58
C LYS A 26 20.14 -0.39 0.20
N GLU A 27 19.50 -1.48 -0.21
CA GLU A 27 19.68 -2.14 -1.50
C GLU A 27 18.80 -1.54 -2.62
N GLY A 28 17.99 -0.51 -2.31
CA GLY A 28 17.16 0.18 -3.30
C GLY A 28 15.77 -0.43 -3.51
N TYR A 29 15.34 -1.39 -2.67
CA TYR A 29 14.01 -1.98 -2.79
C TYR A 29 12.95 -1.16 -2.04
N ARG A 30 11.79 -0.95 -2.65
CA ARG A 30 10.62 -0.38 -1.98
C ARG A 30 9.88 -1.48 -1.22
N VAL A 31 9.84 -1.35 0.11
CA VAL A 31 9.09 -2.25 1.00
C VAL A 31 7.83 -1.52 1.45
N MET A 32 6.68 -2.04 1.03
CA MET A 32 5.39 -1.48 1.43
C MET A 32 5.16 -1.68 2.93
N THR A 33 4.72 -0.63 3.60
CA THR A 33 4.40 -0.70 5.03
C THR A 33 3.09 -1.43 5.26
N GLU A 34 2.86 -1.83 6.51
CA GLU A 34 1.57 -2.35 6.95
C GLU A 34 0.44 -1.35 6.70
N PHE A 35 0.68 -0.07 6.96
CA PHE A 35 -0.30 1.00 6.76
C PHE A 35 -0.76 1.10 5.30
N TYR A 36 0.17 1.04 4.34
CA TYR A 36 -0.19 1.01 2.92
C TYR A 36 -1.03 -0.22 2.56
N LEU A 37 -0.65 -1.39 3.08
CA LEU A 37 -1.39 -2.63 2.84
C LEU A 37 -2.81 -2.57 3.43
N VAL A 38 -3.00 -1.90 4.56
CA VAL A 38 -4.32 -1.62 5.17
C VAL A 38 -5.12 -0.63 4.32
N LYS A 39 -4.52 0.50 3.93
CA LYS A 39 -5.13 1.51 3.04
C LYS A 39 -5.55 0.94 1.69
N ARG A 40 -4.78 -0.01 1.16
CA ARG A 40 -5.12 -0.78 -0.05
C ARG A 40 -6.42 -1.58 0.10
N GLY A 41 -6.75 -2.02 1.32
CA GLY A 41 -8.02 -2.64 1.66
C GLY A 41 -8.24 -4.06 1.13
N TYR A 42 -7.21 -4.75 0.60
CA TYR A 42 -7.31 -6.16 0.22
C TYR A 42 -5.99 -6.92 0.29
N CYS A 43 -6.08 -8.23 0.54
CA CYS A 43 -4.98 -9.18 0.49
C CYS A 43 -4.68 -9.62 -0.95
N CYS A 44 -3.40 -9.58 -1.33
CA CYS A 44 -2.92 -9.91 -2.67
C CYS A 44 -2.52 -11.38 -2.88
N SER A 45 -2.71 -12.25 -1.89
CA SER A 45 -2.28 -13.66 -1.92
C SER A 45 -0.78 -13.95 -1.99
N ASN A 46 0.10 -12.95 -1.93
CA ASN A 46 1.56 -13.16 -2.04
C ASN A 46 2.23 -13.79 -0.80
N GLY A 47 1.48 -14.21 0.22
CA GLY A 47 2.05 -14.89 1.40
C GLY A 47 3.03 -14.04 2.23
N CYS A 48 2.85 -12.71 2.28
CA CYS A 48 3.79 -11.82 2.96
C CYS A 48 3.91 -12.15 4.47
N LYS A 49 5.13 -12.12 5.00
CA LYS A 49 5.38 -12.39 6.44
C LYS A 49 4.60 -11.42 7.33
N ASN A 50 4.63 -10.13 7.00
CA ASN A 50 3.96 -9.06 7.74
C ASN A 50 2.57 -8.68 7.17
N CYS A 51 1.82 -9.63 6.62
CA CYS A 51 0.51 -9.35 6.02
C CYS A 51 -0.50 -8.88 7.08
N PRO A 52 -1.13 -7.69 6.96
CA PRO A 52 -2.12 -7.21 7.94
C PRO A 52 -3.43 -8.00 7.91
N TYR A 53 -3.62 -8.89 6.93
CA TYR A 53 -4.85 -9.64 6.76
C TYR A 53 -4.76 -11.02 7.41
N SER A 54 -5.89 -11.47 7.97
CA SER A 54 -6.07 -12.82 8.50
C SER A 54 -7.41 -13.38 7.99
N PRO A 55 -7.46 -14.57 7.37
CA PRO A 55 -6.36 -15.49 7.05
C PRO A 55 -5.38 -14.94 5.99
N LYS A 56 -4.11 -15.35 6.09
CA LYS A 56 -3.05 -14.95 5.14
C LYS A 56 -3.22 -15.63 3.78
N ALA A 57 -2.68 -15.01 2.74
CA ALA A 57 -2.63 -15.53 1.37
C ALA A 57 -3.99 -15.79 0.67
N VAL A 58 -5.09 -15.20 1.15
CA VAL A 58 -6.42 -15.33 0.53
C VAL A 58 -6.72 -14.12 -0.35
N LYS A 59 -6.95 -14.35 -1.65
CA LYS A 59 -7.06 -13.26 -2.64
C LYS A 59 -8.34 -12.47 -2.37
N GLY A 60 -8.22 -11.16 -2.24
CA GLY A 60 -9.37 -10.29 -1.99
C GLY A 60 -9.89 -10.33 -0.55
N ASN A 61 -9.20 -11.00 0.38
CA ASN A 61 -9.54 -10.91 1.80
C ASN A 61 -9.40 -9.46 2.28
N ARG A 62 -10.40 -8.96 3.01
CA ARG A 62 -10.40 -7.62 3.63
C ARG A 62 -10.33 -7.68 5.16
N ARG A 63 -10.35 -8.86 5.75
CA ARG A 63 -10.32 -9.05 7.20
C ARG A 63 -8.91 -8.76 7.71
N LEU A 64 -8.79 -7.69 8.48
CA LEU A 64 -7.58 -7.35 9.20
C LEU A 64 -7.41 -8.29 10.40
N ARG A 65 -6.17 -8.45 10.84
CA ARG A 65 -5.86 -9.07 12.12
C ARG A 65 -6.23 -8.11 13.26
N ALA A 66 -6.66 -8.63 14.41
CA ALA A 66 -7.16 -7.82 15.52
C ALA A 66 -6.13 -6.80 16.03
N ASP A 67 -4.84 -7.13 16.05
CA ASP A 67 -3.77 -6.20 16.44
C ASP A 67 -3.65 -5.01 15.49
N VAL A 68 -3.86 -5.22 14.19
CA VAL A 68 -3.79 -4.16 13.17
C VAL A 68 -5.03 -3.28 13.20
N GLU A 69 -6.20 -3.88 13.35
CA GLU A 69 -7.46 -3.14 13.47
C GLU A 69 -7.43 -2.20 14.69
N ASN A 70 -6.99 -2.70 15.85
CA ASN A 70 -6.83 -1.89 17.06
C ASN A 70 -5.75 -0.80 16.91
N LYS A 71 -4.64 -1.11 16.22
CA LYS A 71 -3.53 -0.17 16.02
C LYS A 71 -3.94 1.06 15.19
N TYR A 72 -4.75 0.85 14.15
CA TYR A 72 -5.22 1.93 13.28
C TYR A 72 -6.61 2.46 13.66
N LYS A 73 -7.23 1.89 14.70
CA LYS A 73 -8.57 2.25 15.19
C LYS A 73 -9.60 2.36 14.04
N LEU A 74 -9.55 1.38 13.14
CA LEU A 74 -10.50 1.26 12.04
C LEU A 74 -11.86 0.72 12.52
#